data_AF-A0A3B9J3D5-F1
#
_entry.id   AF-A0A3B9J3D5-F1
#
_cell.length_a   1.000
_cell.length_b   1.000
_cell.length_c   1.000
_cell.angle_alpha   90.00
_cell.angle_beta   90.00
_cell.angle_gamma   90.00
#
_symmetry.space_group_name_H-M   'P 1'
#
loop_
_entity.id
_entity.type
_entity.pdbx_description
1 polymer ?
#
loop_
_entity_poly.entity_id
_entity_poly.type
_entity_poly.pdbx_seq_one_letter_code
_entity_poly.pdbx_strand_id
1 'polypeptide(L)'
;MDFVDVARTTFAAREFTDDPVPDDVLYRIFDTARFAPNGGNRQGWKVIVIRDEETKKSLGELCWSPMRVAAAQTKAGEVYWQSVTPTSVNIEEAAADESLPIAIPMFEHLDKVPVVCIVVVDLNVVASMDQYLDRVGVVSGASVYPMAWSALMAARNEGFGGT
;
A
#
# COMPACT_ATOMS: atom_id res chain seq x y z
N MET A 1 -9.44 22.37 -1.11
CA MET A 1 -8.18 22.84 -0.48
C MET A 1 -7.28 23.36 -1.58
N ASP A 2 -6.25 24.16 -1.28
CA ASP A 2 -5.22 24.44 -2.29
C ASP A 2 -4.21 23.29 -2.38
N PHE A 3 -3.33 23.33 -3.38
CA PHE A 3 -2.34 22.26 -3.59
C PHE A 3 -1.38 22.08 -2.40
N VAL A 4 -0.90 23.18 -1.81
CA VAL A 4 0.09 23.15 -0.74
C VAL A 4 -0.55 22.54 0.52
N ASP A 5 -1.79 22.90 0.81
CA ASP A 5 -2.57 22.34 1.91
C ASP A 5 -2.78 20.84 1.73
N VAL A 6 -3.21 20.38 0.54
CA VAL A 6 -3.38 18.95 0.26
C VAL A 6 -2.06 18.21 0.46
N ALA A 7 -1.00 18.65 -0.24
CA ALA A 7 0.28 17.96 -0.23
C ALA A 7 0.92 17.87 1.17
N ARG A 8 0.72 18.88 2.02
CA ARG A 8 1.26 18.91 3.38
C ARG A 8 0.39 18.21 4.43
N THR A 9 -0.90 18.02 4.15
CA THR A 9 -1.83 17.45 5.13
C THR A 9 -2.34 16.06 4.76
N THR A 10 -2.01 15.52 3.58
CA THR A 10 -2.17 14.10 3.30
C THR A 10 -1.22 13.30 4.20
N PHE A 11 -1.79 12.59 5.16
CA PHE A 11 -1.08 11.74 6.13
C PHE A 11 -1.39 10.26 5.87
N ALA A 12 -0.58 9.36 6.41
CA ALA A 12 -0.87 7.93 6.42
C ALA A 12 -1.89 7.63 7.53
N ALA A 13 -3.18 7.50 7.16
CA ALA A 13 -4.25 7.19 8.10
C ALA A 13 -4.15 5.74 8.58
N ARG A 14 -4.17 5.53 9.90
CA ARG A 14 -4.08 4.18 10.51
C ARG A 14 -5.33 3.77 11.27
N GLU A 15 -6.27 4.68 11.41
CA GLU A 15 -7.58 4.48 12.02
C GLU A 15 -8.63 5.08 11.07
N PHE A 16 -9.75 4.39 10.93
CA PHE A 16 -10.82 4.76 10.01
C PHE A 16 -12.14 4.75 10.77
N THR A 17 -13.03 5.67 10.40
CA THR A 17 -14.42 5.65 10.84
C THR A 17 -15.21 4.61 10.05
N ASP A 18 -16.39 4.21 10.55
CA ASP A 18 -17.30 3.30 9.83
C ASP A 18 -18.07 4.00 8.68
N ASP A 19 -17.88 5.31 8.52
CA ASP A 19 -18.51 6.08 7.44
C ASP A 19 -18.15 5.50 6.06
N PRO A 20 -19.15 5.17 5.22
CA PRO A 20 -18.89 4.60 3.92
C PRO A 20 -18.26 5.64 3.00
N VAL A 21 -17.28 5.24 2.20
CA VAL A 21 -16.80 6.05 1.07
C VAL A 21 -17.76 5.86 -0.10
N PRO A 22 -18.48 6.86 -0.62
CA PRO A 22 -19.37 6.71 -1.76
C PRO A 22 -18.64 6.33 -3.06
N ASP A 23 -19.30 5.61 -3.96
CA ASP A 23 -18.69 5.20 -5.23
C ASP A 23 -18.32 6.39 -6.12
N ASP A 24 -19.18 7.41 -6.21
CA ASP A 24 -18.90 8.62 -6.99
C ASP A 24 -17.67 9.38 -6.47
N VAL A 25 -17.43 9.34 -5.16
CA VAL A 25 -16.21 9.88 -4.54
C VAL A 25 -14.99 9.04 -4.97
N LEU A 26 -15.05 7.71 -4.88
CA LEU A 26 -13.97 6.84 -5.36
C LEU A 26 -13.66 7.07 -6.84
N TYR A 27 -14.70 7.23 -7.68
CA TYR A 27 -14.52 7.58 -9.08
C TYR A 27 -13.79 8.91 -9.26
N ARG A 28 -14.16 9.98 -8.53
CA ARG A 28 -13.45 11.27 -8.60
C ARG A 28 -12.00 11.17 -8.13
N ILE A 29 -11.75 10.40 -7.08
CA ILE A 29 -10.39 10.14 -6.56
C ILE A 29 -9.52 9.51 -7.65
N PHE A 30 -9.98 8.43 -8.28
CA PHE A 30 -9.19 7.73 -9.30
C PHE A 30 -9.18 8.44 -10.66
N ASP A 31 -10.24 9.17 -11.03
CA ASP A 31 -10.25 10.04 -12.22
C ASP A 31 -9.25 11.19 -12.09
N THR A 32 -9.03 11.70 -10.86
CA THR A 32 -7.95 12.66 -10.59
C THR A 32 -6.59 11.96 -10.62
N ALA A 33 -6.47 10.81 -9.97
CA ALA A 33 -5.20 10.09 -9.84
C ALA A 33 -4.61 9.61 -11.18
N ARG A 34 -5.44 9.33 -12.20
CA ARG A 34 -4.97 8.83 -13.50
C ARG A 34 -4.11 9.84 -14.29
N PHE A 35 -4.13 11.12 -13.90
CA PHE A 35 -3.26 12.15 -14.48
C PHE A 35 -1.82 12.08 -13.96
N ALA A 36 -1.52 11.16 -13.04
CA ALA A 36 -0.17 10.93 -12.57
C ALA A 36 0.80 10.56 -13.71
N PRO A 37 2.05 11.05 -13.66
CA PRO A 37 3.05 10.75 -14.66
C PRO A 37 3.38 9.25 -14.66
N ASN A 38 3.53 8.68 -15.85
CA ASN A 38 3.85 7.27 -16.03
C ASN A 38 4.54 7.03 -17.38
N GLY A 39 5.32 5.95 -17.48
CA GLY A 39 6.17 5.67 -18.64
C GLY A 39 5.37 5.56 -19.95
N GLY A 40 5.57 6.51 -20.86
CA GLY A 40 4.87 6.54 -22.16
C GLY A 40 3.35 6.70 -22.07
N ASN A 41 2.83 7.22 -20.95
CA ASN A 41 1.41 7.39 -20.68
C ASN A 41 0.57 6.11 -20.88
N ARG A 42 1.16 4.94 -20.60
CA ARG A 42 0.52 3.63 -20.78
C ARG A 42 -0.55 3.33 -19.76
N GLN A 43 -0.50 3.97 -18.59
CA GLN A 43 -1.48 3.82 -17.51
C GLN A 43 -1.72 2.34 -17.15
N GLY A 44 -0.63 1.58 -16.96
CA GLY A 44 -0.66 0.13 -16.74
C GLY A 44 -1.25 -0.31 -15.41
N TRP A 45 -1.81 0.60 -14.61
CA TRP A 45 -2.42 0.27 -13.33
C TRP A 45 -3.86 -0.21 -13.48
N LYS A 46 -4.28 -1.08 -12.56
CA LYS A 46 -5.69 -1.35 -12.28
C LYS A 46 -5.93 -1.21 -10.79
N VAL A 47 -7.13 -0.77 -10.44
CA VAL A 47 -7.56 -0.66 -9.05
C VAL A 47 -8.71 -1.64 -8.82
N ILE A 48 -8.54 -2.52 -7.84
CA ILE A 48 -9.56 -3.44 -7.38
C ILE A 48 -10.12 -2.86 -6.08
N VAL A 49 -11.40 -2.47 -6.11
CA VAL A 49 -12.10 -1.91 -4.95
C VAL A 49 -12.80 -3.04 -4.20
N ILE A 50 -12.49 -3.19 -2.92
CA ILE A 50 -12.98 -4.28 -2.07
C ILE A 50 -13.71 -3.68 -0.87
N ARG A 51 -14.99 -4.01 -0.75
CA ARG A 51 -15.85 -3.63 0.39
C ARG A 51 -16.32 -4.82 1.20
N ASP A 52 -16.32 -6.01 0.60
CA ASP A 52 -16.75 -7.25 1.24
C ASP A 52 -15.91 -7.53 2.50
N GLU A 53 -16.60 -7.70 3.63
CA GLU A 53 -15.97 -7.81 4.94
C GLU A 53 -15.13 -9.10 5.05
N GLU A 54 -15.65 -10.22 4.54
CA GLU A 54 -14.96 -11.51 4.56
C GLU A 54 -13.70 -11.46 3.69
N THR A 55 -13.79 -10.91 2.48
CA THR A 55 -12.63 -10.73 1.59
C THR A 55 -11.56 -9.87 2.23
N LYS A 56 -11.92 -8.74 2.86
CA LYS A 56 -10.96 -7.89 3.58
C LYS A 56 -10.34 -8.62 4.77
N LYS A 57 -11.12 -9.40 5.51
CA LYS A 57 -10.62 -10.22 6.61
C LYS A 57 -9.56 -11.20 6.12
N SER A 58 -9.86 -11.97 5.07
CA SER A 58 -8.91 -12.93 4.50
C SER A 58 -7.64 -12.25 3.97
N LEU A 59 -7.74 -11.04 3.38
CA LEU A 59 -6.57 -10.27 2.97
C LEU A 59 -5.69 -9.86 4.17
N GLY A 60 -6.30 -9.46 5.28
CA GLY A 60 -5.60 -9.16 6.53
C GLY A 60 -4.84 -10.37 7.06
N GLU A 61 -5.50 -11.52 7.13
CA GLU A 61 -4.94 -12.79 7.60
C GLU A 61 -3.73 -13.25 6.77
N LEU A 62 -3.76 -13.07 5.44
CA LEU A 62 -2.61 -13.35 4.56
C LEU A 62 -1.36 -12.51 4.90
N CYS A 63 -1.54 -11.37 5.56
CA CYS A 63 -0.44 -10.50 5.96
C CYS A 63 0.16 -10.87 7.33
N TRP A 64 -0.45 -11.77 8.12
CA TRP A 64 -0.03 -11.99 9.50
C TRP A 64 1.38 -12.58 9.62
N SER A 65 1.69 -13.64 8.88
CA SER A 65 3.02 -14.25 8.86
C SER A 65 4.13 -13.25 8.50
N PRO A 66 4.07 -12.48 7.39
CA PRO A 66 5.09 -11.48 7.11
C PRO A 66 5.13 -10.38 8.17
N MET A 67 4.01 -9.97 8.76
CA MET A 67 4.01 -8.97 9.84
C MET A 67 4.67 -9.45 11.13
N ARG A 68 4.62 -10.75 11.44
CA ARG A 68 5.38 -11.33 12.56
C ARG A 68 6.88 -11.31 12.28
N VAL A 69 7.30 -11.60 11.05
CA VAL A 69 8.70 -11.44 10.62
C VAL A 69 9.15 -9.98 10.80
N ALA A 70 8.32 -9.02 10.38
CA ALA A 70 8.61 -7.60 10.57
C ALA A 70 8.74 -7.22 12.06
N ALA A 71 7.90 -7.79 12.94
CA ALA A 71 7.99 -7.59 14.39
C ALA A 71 9.30 -8.15 14.96
N ALA A 72 9.70 -9.35 14.55
CA ALA A 72 10.97 -9.96 14.95
C ALA A 72 12.18 -9.15 14.48
N GLN A 73 12.19 -8.70 13.22
CA GLN A 73 13.23 -7.83 12.66
C GLN A 73 13.34 -6.52 13.44
N THR A 74 12.21 -5.89 13.72
CA THR A 74 12.17 -4.66 14.53
C THR A 74 12.74 -4.89 15.94
N LYS A 75 12.38 -6.02 16.59
CA LYS A 75 12.90 -6.40 17.92
C LYS A 75 14.41 -6.67 17.89
N ALA A 76 14.95 -7.14 16.77
CA ALA A 76 16.38 -7.32 16.53
C ALA A 76 17.12 -5.99 16.20
N GLY A 77 16.41 -4.86 16.14
CA GLY A 77 16.98 -3.56 15.78
C GLY A 77 17.18 -3.37 14.26
N GLU A 78 16.54 -4.22 13.45
CA GLU A 78 16.60 -4.15 11.99
C GLU A 78 15.43 -3.32 11.43
N VAL A 79 15.67 -2.70 10.26
CA VAL A 79 14.55 -2.22 9.43
C VAL A 79 13.98 -3.43 8.72
N TYR A 80 12.70 -3.72 8.94
CA TYR A 80 12.07 -4.90 8.34
C TYR A 80 12.15 -4.85 6.79
N TRP A 81 12.42 -5.99 6.16
CA TRP A 81 12.56 -6.20 4.70
C TRP A 81 13.54 -5.30 3.94
N GLN A 82 14.44 -4.57 4.60
CA GLN A 82 15.51 -3.88 3.86
C GLN A 82 16.39 -4.90 3.10
N SER A 83 16.88 -4.51 1.93
CA SER A 83 17.51 -5.43 0.96
C SER A 83 19.03 -5.40 0.93
N VAL A 84 19.67 -4.63 1.82
CA VAL A 84 21.12 -4.36 1.78
C VAL A 84 21.87 -5.28 2.73
N THR A 85 21.39 -5.39 3.96
CA THR A 85 22.01 -6.23 5.00
C THR A 85 21.20 -7.50 5.17
N PRO A 86 21.78 -8.70 5.14
CA PRO A 86 21.05 -9.92 5.47
C PRO A 86 20.46 -9.84 6.89
N THR A 87 19.23 -10.32 7.05
CA THR A 87 18.58 -10.37 8.37
C THR A 87 19.26 -11.42 9.27
N SER A 88 19.35 -11.12 10.56
CA SER A 88 19.76 -12.07 11.61
C SER A 88 18.62 -12.93 12.13
N VAL A 89 17.38 -12.60 11.76
CA VAL A 89 16.15 -13.28 12.18
C VAL A 89 15.93 -14.55 11.35
N ASN A 90 15.57 -15.65 12.01
CA ASN A 90 15.03 -16.82 11.32
C ASN A 90 13.60 -16.52 10.83
N ILE A 91 13.45 -16.31 9.52
CA ILE A 91 12.19 -15.90 8.89
C ILE A 91 11.09 -16.96 9.07
N GLU A 92 11.42 -18.24 8.91
CA GLU A 92 10.42 -19.32 8.99
C GLU A 92 9.88 -19.48 10.41
N GLU A 93 10.77 -19.46 11.40
CA GLU A 93 10.38 -19.49 12.81
C GLU A 93 9.55 -18.26 13.19
N ALA A 94 9.97 -17.06 12.80
CA ALA A 94 9.24 -15.83 13.10
C ALA A 94 7.86 -15.78 12.42
N ALA A 95 7.74 -16.28 11.18
CA ALA A 95 6.46 -16.32 10.47
C ALA A 95 5.43 -17.24 11.14
N ALA A 96 5.90 -18.32 11.76
CA ALA A 96 5.08 -19.32 12.46
C ALA A 96 4.84 -19.00 13.94
N ASP A 97 5.63 -18.11 14.55
CA ASP A 97 5.52 -17.76 15.96
C ASP A 97 4.30 -16.87 16.24
N GLU A 98 3.20 -17.49 16.68
CA GLU A 98 1.96 -16.80 17.06
C GLU A 98 2.10 -15.90 18.30
N SER A 99 3.20 -15.98 19.05
CA SER A 99 3.46 -15.08 20.17
C SER A 99 3.98 -13.70 19.72
N LEU A 100 4.45 -13.58 18.48
CA LEU A 100 4.85 -12.30 17.90
C LEU A 100 3.62 -11.47 17.49
N PRO A 101 3.64 -10.16 17.72
CA PRO A 101 2.55 -9.29 17.29
C PRO A 101 2.54 -9.11 15.78
N ILE A 102 1.40 -8.67 15.26
CA ILE A 102 1.31 -8.14 13.89
C ILE A 102 1.88 -6.72 13.90
N ALA A 103 3.07 -6.53 13.30
CA ALA A 103 3.80 -5.26 13.34
C ALA A 103 3.00 -4.03 12.86
N ILE A 104 2.02 -4.25 11.99
CA ILE A 104 1.05 -3.23 11.54
C ILE A 104 -0.35 -3.71 11.94
N PRO A 105 -0.89 -3.28 13.10
CA PRO A 105 -2.15 -3.80 13.67
C PRO A 105 -3.37 -3.63 12.75
N MET A 106 -3.33 -2.72 11.78
CA MET A 106 -4.39 -2.56 10.78
C MET A 106 -4.72 -3.87 10.04
N PHE A 107 -3.75 -4.77 9.85
CA PHE A 107 -3.98 -6.07 9.21
C PHE A 107 -4.75 -7.07 10.08
N GLU A 108 -4.86 -6.86 11.40
CA GLU A 108 -5.73 -7.65 12.29
C GLU A 108 -7.21 -7.27 12.13
N HIS A 109 -7.47 -6.04 11.66
CA HIS A 109 -8.80 -5.43 11.59
C HIS A 109 -9.07 -4.84 10.21
N LEU A 110 -8.49 -5.42 9.16
CA LEU A 110 -8.64 -4.92 7.80
C LEU A 110 -10.10 -4.98 7.33
N ASP A 111 -10.88 -5.90 7.89
CA ASP A 111 -12.33 -6.03 7.72
C ASP A 111 -13.10 -4.77 8.18
N LYS A 112 -12.56 -4.03 9.15
CA LYS A 112 -13.16 -2.78 9.66
C LYS A 112 -12.84 -1.55 8.81
N VAL A 113 -11.88 -1.63 7.89
CA VAL A 113 -11.60 -0.51 6.97
C VAL A 113 -12.74 -0.35 5.96
N PRO A 114 -13.35 0.85 5.77
CA PRO A 114 -14.52 1.03 4.91
C PRO A 114 -14.36 0.52 3.47
N VAL A 115 -13.15 0.63 2.92
CA VAL A 115 -12.80 0.16 1.58
C VAL A 115 -11.31 -0.11 1.48
N VAL A 116 -10.95 -1.26 0.89
CA VAL A 116 -9.56 -1.59 0.53
C VAL A 116 -9.42 -1.45 -0.99
N CYS A 117 -8.46 -0.66 -1.44
CA CYS A 117 -8.16 -0.48 -2.86
C CYS A 117 -6.82 -1.15 -3.18
N ILE A 118 -6.84 -2.30 -3.86
CA ILE A 118 -5.61 -2.95 -4.32
C ILE A 118 -5.20 -2.35 -5.66
N VAL A 119 -4.04 -1.70 -5.66
CA VAL A 119 -3.39 -1.20 -6.88
C VAL A 119 -2.49 -2.29 -7.44
N VAL A 120 -2.80 -2.74 -8.65
CA VAL A 120 -1.97 -3.68 -9.41
C VAL A 120 -1.40 -3.00 -10.64
N VAL A 121 -0.27 -3.49 -11.14
CA VAL A 121 0.38 -2.97 -12.35
C VAL A 121 0.65 -4.10 -13.34
N ASP A 122 0.31 -3.88 -14.60
CA ASP A 122 0.67 -4.76 -15.71
C ASP A 122 2.14 -4.53 -16.10
N LEU A 123 3.00 -5.48 -15.75
CA LEU A 123 4.43 -5.38 -16.01
C LEU A 123 4.78 -5.42 -17.51
N ASN A 124 3.88 -5.87 -18.39
CA ASN A 124 4.10 -5.85 -19.84
C ASN A 124 4.13 -4.42 -20.40
N VAL A 125 3.63 -3.44 -19.65
CA VAL A 125 3.54 -2.04 -20.08
C VAL A 125 4.38 -1.11 -19.19
N VAL A 126 5.31 -1.65 -18.40
CA VAL A 126 6.24 -0.88 -17.56
C VAL A 126 7.66 -0.93 -18.13
N ALA A 127 8.30 0.23 -18.25
CA ALA A 127 9.69 0.34 -18.69
C ALA A 127 10.66 0.12 -17.53
N SER A 128 10.94 -1.15 -17.22
CA SER A 128 11.88 -1.57 -16.17
C SER A 128 13.34 -1.49 -16.67
N MET A 129 13.89 -0.28 -16.75
CA MET A 129 15.23 -0.05 -17.31
C MET A 129 16.35 -0.68 -16.47
N ASP A 130 16.09 -0.99 -15.20
CA ASP A 130 17.04 -1.61 -14.27
C ASP A 130 16.86 -3.11 -14.10
N GLN A 131 16.05 -3.76 -14.94
CA GLN A 131 15.70 -5.20 -14.81
C GLN A 131 16.90 -6.17 -14.87
N TYR A 132 18.04 -5.75 -15.43
CA TYR A 132 19.24 -6.59 -15.57
C TYR A 132 20.32 -6.26 -14.55
N LEU A 133 20.06 -5.35 -13.62
CA LEU A 133 21.03 -4.99 -12.59
C LEU A 133 20.93 -5.95 -11.41
N ASP A 134 22.08 -6.29 -10.84
CA ASP A 134 22.19 -7.10 -9.63
C ASP A 134 21.90 -6.27 -8.36
N ARG A 135 20.69 -5.69 -8.31
CA ARG A 135 20.16 -4.92 -7.18
C ARG A 135 18.63 -4.92 -7.23
N VAL A 136 18.00 -4.44 -6.15
CA VAL A 136 16.55 -4.19 -6.16
C VAL A 136 16.16 -3.22 -7.27
N GLY A 137 15.19 -3.63 -8.09
CA GLY A 137 14.60 -2.80 -9.13
C GLY A 137 13.70 -1.72 -8.53
N VAL A 138 13.90 -0.47 -8.94
CA VAL A 138 13.17 0.70 -8.43
C VAL A 138 12.41 1.41 -9.55
N VAL A 139 12.92 1.33 -10.80
CA VAL A 139 12.41 2.14 -11.92
C VAL A 139 10.96 1.80 -12.27
N SER A 140 10.58 0.53 -12.20
CA SER A 140 9.20 0.08 -12.49
C SER A 140 8.16 0.77 -11.61
N GLY A 141 8.51 1.01 -10.33
CA GLY A 141 7.67 1.70 -9.37
C GLY A 141 7.29 3.12 -9.78
N ALA A 142 8.15 3.80 -10.56
CA ALA A 142 7.87 5.14 -11.07
C ALA A 142 6.65 5.20 -12.00
N SER A 143 6.18 4.05 -12.51
CA SER A 143 4.97 3.99 -13.33
C SER A 143 3.67 3.82 -12.53
N VAL A 144 3.74 3.61 -11.20
CA VAL A 144 2.55 3.31 -10.38
C VAL A 144 2.48 4.13 -9.08
N TYR A 145 3.61 4.36 -8.39
CA TYR A 145 3.60 5.10 -7.12
C TYR A 145 3.14 6.56 -7.25
N PRO A 146 3.43 7.30 -8.34
CA PRO A 146 2.85 8.63 -8.53
C PRO A 146 1.31 8.61 -8.59
N MET A 147 0.73 7.55 -9.18
CA MET A 147 -0.74 7.37 -9.22
C MET A 147 -1.28 7.07 -7.83
N ALA A 148 -0.66 6.15 -7.09
CA ALA A 148 -1.05 5.84 -5.71
C ALA A 148 -0.99 7.08 -4.80
N TRP A 149 0.08 7.88 -4.90
CA TRP A 149 0.19 9.13 -4.16
C TRP A 149 -0.86 10.17 -4.58
N SER A 150 -1.12 10.28 -5.89
CA SER A 150 -2.18 11.16 -6.41
C SER A 150 -3.57 10.75 -5.91
N ALA A 151 -3.83 9.46 -5.76
CA ALA A 151 -5.08 8.96 -5.18
C ALA A 151 -5.22 9.37 -3.70
N LEU A 152 -4.16 9.27 -2.89
CA LEU A 152 -4.19 9.72 -1.49
C LEU A 152 -4.39 11.24 -1.36
N MET A 153 -3.76 12.02 -2.23
CA MET A 153 -3.98 13.48 -2.29
C MET A 153 -5.40 13.83 -2.74
N ALA A 154 -5.94 13.12 -3.73
CA ALA A 154 -7.32 13.32 -4.18
C ALA A 154 -8.32 12.94 -3.07
N ALA A 155 -8.09 11.82 -2.37
CA ALA A 155 -8.88 11.43 -1.20
C ALA A 155 -8.85 12.52 -0.12
N ARG A 156 -7.68 13.08 0.17
CA ARG A 156 -7.54 14.20 1.11
C ARG A 156 -8.35 15.42 0.69
N ASN A 157 -8.32 15.77 -0.60
CA ASN A 157 -9.11 16.89 -1.13
C ASN A 157 -10.62 16.63 -1.05
N GLU A 158 -11.06 15.38 -1.21
CA GLU A 158 -12.46 14.96 -1.06
C GLU A 158 -12.90 14.82 0.42
N GLY A 159 -12.01 15.05 1.38
CA GLY A 159 -12.29 14.96 2.82
C GLY A 159 -12.05 13.59 3.45
N PHE A 160 -11.41 12.67 2.74
CA PHE A 160 -11.09 11.31 3.20
C PHE A 160 -9.60 11.13 3.52
N GLY A 161 -9.24 10.00 4.12
CA GLY A 161 -7.86 9.60 4.40
C GLY A 161 -7.56 8.20 3.86
N GLY A 162 -6.27 7.87 3.75
CA GLY A 162 -5.79 6.55 3.33
C GLY A 162 -4.35 6.31 3.77
N THR A 163 -3.84 5.10 3.56
CA THR A 163 -2.44 4.72 3.84
C THR A 163 -1.91 3.76 2.79
#